data_AF-A0A9P7G731-F1
#
_entry.id   AF-A0A9P7G731-F1
#
_cell.length_a   1.000
_cell.length_b   1.000
_cell.length_c   1.000
_cell.angle_alpha   90.00
_cell.angle_beta   90.00
_cell.angle_gamma   90.00
#
_symmetry.space_group_name_H-M   'P 1'
#
loop_
_entity.id
_entity.type
_entity.pdbx_description
1 polymer ?
#
loop_
_entity_poly.entity_id
_entity_poly.type
_entity_poly.pdbx_seq_one_letter_code
_entity_poly.pdbx_strand_id
1 'polypeptide(L)'
;GRFHNTVDYAAPGSLDLYDCLLRTIPGFEHGILHIAPWVKITKIKIPDVPVWNHTTGAPYSIQDVTVALDHSTAFSNVRVTNRAAWAKAPDTFRPTTLSSVSFSIEDPDGAVSNRLRHTALYLLGKKCRFKKWKPKPTSAKP
;
A
#
# COMPACT_ATOMS: atom_id res chain seq x y z
N GLY A 1 14.14 -46.28 17.50
CA GLY A 1 12.88 -45.93 16.80
C GLY A 1 11.92 -45.32 17.80
N ARG A 2 11.08 -44.39 17.35
CA ARG A 2 10.30 -43.39 18.12
C ARG A 2 9.42 -43.93 19.25
N PHE A 3 9.30 -43.10 20.30
CA PHE A 3 8.21 -43.11 21.28
C PHE A 3 7.21 -41.95 21.02
N HIS A 4 5.98 -42.18 21.49
CA HIS A 4 4.72 -41.42 21.45
C HIS A 4 4.76 -39.89 21.70
N ASN A 5 3.83 -39.12 21.12
CA ASN A 5 2.54 -38.75 21.75
C ASN A 5 1.71 -37.75 20.92
N THR A 6 0.41 -37.88 21.14
CA THR A 6 -0.81 -37.33 20.52
C THR A 6 -1.01 -35.83 20.68
N VAL A 7 -1.73 -35.19 19.74
CA VAL A 7 -2.87 -34.30 20.06
C VAL A 7 -3.93 -34.43 18.95
N ASP A 8 -5.11 -34.91 19.35
CA ASP A 8 -6.39 -34.82 18.65
C ASP A 8 -6.81 -33.37 18.35
N TYR A 9 -7.59 -33.15 17.28
CA TYR A 9 -8.86 -32.42 17.35
C TYR A 9 -9.74 -32.76 16.12
N ALA A 10 -10.78 -33.55 16.43
CA ALA A 10 -12.17 -33.52 15.96
C ALA A 10 -12.54 -33.35 14.47
N ALA A 11 -13.45 -34.24 14.06
CA ALA A 11 -14.07 -34.37 12.76
C ALA A 11 -15.35 -33.47 12.61
N PRO A 12 -16.30 -33.75 11.70
CA PRO A 12 -16.74 -32.88 10.61
C PRO A 12 -18.11 -32.20 10.85
N GLY A 13 -18.33 -31.02 10.26
CA GLY A 13 -19.67 -30.45 10.10
C GLY A 13 -19.80 -28.99 10.54
N SER A 14 -19.67 -28.05 9.59
CA SER A 14 -20.30 -26.73 9.65
C SER A 14 -20.20 -26.08 8.27
N LEU A 15 -21.05 -26.55 7.35
CA LEU A 15 -21.59 -25.68 6.32
C LEU A 15 -22.57 -24.76 7.05
N ASP A 16 -22.22 -23.48 7.27
CA ASP A 16 -23.13 -22.32 7.36
C ASP A 16 -22.51 -21.08 8.04
N LEU A 17 -21.35 -20.62 7.56
CA LEU A 17 -20.92 -19.22 7.82
C LEU A 17 -20.52 -18.44 6.55
N TYR A 18 -20.64 -19.04 5.37
CA TYR A 18 -20.38 -18.35 4.10
C TYR A 18 -21.61 -17.63 3.52
N ASP A 19 -22.81 -17.87 4.05
CA ASP A 19 -24.06 -17.27 3.53
C ASP A 19 -24.53 -15.98 4.26
N CYS A 20 -23.84 -15.55 5.32
CA CYS A 20 -24.24 -14.37 6.11
C CYS A 20 -23.61 -13.03 5.69
N LEU A 21 -22.84 -12.97 4.60
CA LEU A 21 -22.18 -11.72 4.18
C LEU A 21 -22.51 -11.28 2.75
N LEU A 22 -23.64 -11.76 2.19
CA LEU A 22 -24.04 -11.49 0.81
C LEU A 22 -25.41 -10.79 0.66
N ARG A 23 -25.90 -10.05 1.66
CA ARG A 23 -27.07 -9.19 1.47
C ARG A 23 -26.80 -7.74 1.90
N THR A 24 -26.29 -6.91 0.97
CA THR A 24 -26.99 -5.79 0.25
C THR A 24 -27.21 -4.56 1.20
N ILE A 25 -27.05 -3.25 0.89
CA ILE A 25 -27.40 -2.42 -0.28
C ILE A 25 -26.67 -1.02 -0.19
N PRO A 26 -27.04 0.07 -0.92
CA PRO A 26 -26.13 0.95 -1.67
C PRO A 26 -25.87 2.32 -0.98
N GLY A 27 -24.91 3.08 -1.49
CA GLY A 27 -24.49 4.36 -0.88
C GLY A 27 -23.37 4.10 0.13
N PHE A 28 -22.13 3.93 -0.32
CA PHE A 28 -21.22 5.05 -0.55
C PHE A 28 -21.12 6.03 0.62
N GLU A 29 -20.89 5.58 1.85
CA GLU A 29 -20.14 6.36 2.84
C GLU A 29 -19.28 5.39 3.67
N HIS A 30 -17.96 5.62 3.68
CA HIS A 30 -16.92 4.81 4.35
C HIS A 30 -16.54 3.49 3.64
N GLY A 31 -15.93 3.62 2.45
CA GLY A 31 -15.36 2.50 1.70
C GLY A 31 -14.20 1.81 2.43
N ILE A 32 -14.51 0.88 3.32
CA ILE A 32 -13.60 -0.21 3.67
C ILE A 32 -13.57 -1.12 2.44
N LEU A 33 -12.47 -1.11 1.70
CA LEU A 33 -12.27 -2.05 0.60
C LEU A 33 -12.30 -3.46 1.21
N HIS A 34 -13.37 -4.21 0.98
CA HIS A 34 -13.46 -5.61 1.40
C HIS A 34 -12.55 -6.43 0.48
N ILE A 35 -11.27 -6.50 0.84
CA ILE A 35 -10.27 -7.29 0.14
C ILE A 35 -10.47 -8.74 0.57
N ALA A 36 -10.70 -9.63 -0.39
CA ALA A 36 -10.88 -11.04 -0.09
C ALA A 36 -9.64 -11.59 0.66
N PRO A 37 -9.81 -12.49 1.64
CA PRO A 37 -8.72 -12.89 2.55
C PRO A 37 -7.51 -13.55 1.86
N TRP A 38 -7.65 -14.00 0.60
CA TRP A 38 -6.58 -14.57 -0.21
C TRP A 38 -5.82 -13.54 -1.07
N VAL A 39 -6.28 -12.29 -1.15
CA VAL A 39 -5.64 -11.25 -1.95
C VAL A 39 -4.44 -10.70 -1.17
N LYS A 40 -3.24 -10.92 -1.71
CA LYS A 40 -2.02 -10.38 -1.12
C LYS A 40 -1.93 -8.89 -1.38
N ILE A 41 -1.67 -8.15 -0.30
CA ILE A 41 -1.46 -6.71 -0.34
C ILE A 41 0.03 -6.43 -0.25
N THR A 42 0.57 -5.72 -1.24
CA THR A 42 1.97 -5.29 -1.24
C THR A 42 2.08 -3.81 -0.93
N LYS A 43 2.85 -3.48 0.11
CA LYS A 43 3.18 -2.08 0.45
C LYS A 43 4.38 -1.60 -0.38
N ILE A 44 4.20 -0.46 -1.03
CA ILE A 44 5.18 0.19 -1.90
C ILE A 44 5.63 1.51 -1.26
N LYS A 45 6.89 1.85 -1.47
CA LYS A 45 7.49 3.13 -1.09
C LYS A 45 8.03 3.83 -2.33
N ILE A 46 7.79 5.13 -2.43
CA ILE A 46 8.42 6.01 -3.40
C ILE A 46 9.31 6.98 -2.62
N PRO A 47 10.64 6.79 -2.59
CA PRO A 47 11.57 7.77 -2.07
C PRO A 47 11.70 9.00 -2.99
N ASP A 48 12.31 10.04 -2.43
CA ASP A 48 12.82 11.20 -3.14
C ASP A 48 11.76 12.05 -3.86
N VAL A 49 10.53 12.02 -3.34
CA VAL A 49 9.39 12.78 -3.85
C VAL A 49 9.54 14.25 -3.40
N PRO A 50 9.43 15.22 -4.32
CA PRO A 50 9.44 16.64 -3.98
C PRO A 50 8.33 16.99 -2.99
N VAL A 51 8.67 17.75 -1.94
CA VAL A 51 7.68 18.21 -0.98
C VAL A 51 7.09 19.56 -1.40
N TRP A 52 7.83 20.39 -2.14
CA TRP A 52 7.38 21.70 -2.60
C TRP A 52 7.68 21.88 -4.10
N ASN A 53 6.93 22.76 -4.76
CA ASN A 53 7.17 23.15 -6.15
C ASN A 53 8.29 24.20 -6.27
N HIS A 54 8.27 25.21 -5.40
CA HIS A 54 9.18 26.35 -5.40
C HIS A 54 9.48 26.81 -3.97
N THR A 55 10.53 27.59 -3.76
CA THR A 55 10.99 28.04 -2.43
C THR A 55 9.97 28.88 -1.66
N THR A 56 8.99 29.48 -2.35
CA THR A 56 7.96 30.38 -1.81
C THR A 56 6.53 29.83 -1.90
N GLY A 57 6.36 28.58 -2.37
CA GLY A 57 5.04 27.95 -2.54
C GLY A 57 4.47 27.36 -1.25
N ALA A 58 3.36 26.61 -1.36
CA ALA A 58 2.91 25.71 -0.29
C ALA A 58 3.51 24.31 -0.51
N PRO A 59 3.68 23.50 0.56
CA PRO A 59 3.96 22.08 0.40
C PRO A 59 2.86 21.39 -0.40
N TYR A 60 3.25 20.39 -1.20
CA TYR A 60 2.30 19.49 -1.85
C TYR A 60 1.51 18.71 -0.81
N SER A 61 0.20 18.75 -0.96
CA SER A 61 -0.71 17.93 -0.18
C SER A 61 -0.59 16.46 -0.59
N ILE A 62 -1.13 15.56 0.23
CA ILE A 62 -1.23 14.16 -0.18
C ILE A 62 -2.19 13.97 -1.37
N GLN A 63 -3.16 14.86 -1.53
CA GLN A 63 -4.10 14.85 -2.64
C GLN A 63 -3.39 15.12 -3.97
N ASP A 64 -2.44 16.06 -3.99
CA ASP A 64 -1.63 16.36 -5.17
C ASP A 64 -0.79 15.15 -5.60
N VAL A 65 -0.25 14.43 -4.62
CA VAL A 65 0.48 13.18 -4.86
C VAL A 65 -0.45 12.12 -5.41
N THR A 66 -1.66 11.95 -4.86
CA THR A 66 -2.65 10.99 -5.36
C THR A 66 -3.04 11.29 -6.81
N VAL A 67 -3.34 12.54 -7.14
CA VAL A 67 -3.66 12.95 -8.52
C VAL A 67 -2.48 12.66 -9.47
N ALA A 68 -1.25 12.96 -9.03
CA ALA A 68 -0.06 12.67 -9.83
C ALA A 68 0.19 11.16 -10.04
N LEU A 69 -0.17 10.33 -9.05
CA LEU A 69 -0.12 8.87 -9.16
C LEU A 69 -1.18 8.36 -10.14
N ASP A 70 -2.41 8.87 -10.05
CA ASP A 70 -3.53 8.48 -10.90
C ASP A 70 -3.31 8.85 -12.38
N HIS A 71 -2.62 9.97 -12.64
CA HIS A 71 -2.23 10.38 -13.99
C HIS A 71 -1.01 9.63 -14.54
N SER A 72 -0.32 8.84 -13.70
CA SER A 72 0.85 8.09 -14.16
C SER A 72 0.44 6.82 -14.88
N THR A 73 0.92 6.65 -16.11
CA THR A 73 0.70 5.42 -16.91
C THR A 73 1.23 4.16 -16.22
N ALA A 74 2.19 4.28 -15.30
CA ALA A 74 2.71 3.17 -14.49
C ALA A 74 1.62 2.51 -13.62
N PHE A 75 0.61 3.28 -13.23
CA PHE A 75 -0.52 2.86 -12.41
C PHE A 75 -1.74 2.41 -13.20
N SER A 76 -1.66 2.42 -14.54
CA SER A 76 -2.72 1.81 -15.35
C SER A 76 -2.93 0.35 -14.93
N ASN A 77 -4.18 0.04 -14.58
CA ASN A 77 -4.63 -1.26 -14.08
C ASN A 77 -4.05 -1.69 -12.73
N VAL A 78 -3.55 -0.76 -11.90
CA VAL A 78 -3.11 -1.05 -10.53
C VAL A 78 -4.23 -0.73 -9.55
N ARG A 79 -4.70 -1.74 -8.81
CA ARG A 79 -5.67 -1.53 -7.72
C ARG A 79 -4.95 -1.08 -6.45
N VAL A 80 -5.07 0.21 -6.14
CA VAL A 80 -4.55 0.80 -4.90
C VAL A 80 -5.54 0.54 -3.76
N THR A 81 -5.09 -0.15 -2.71
CA THR A 81 -5.93 -0.57 -1.57
C THR A 81 -5.84 0.38 -0.39
N ASN A 82 -4.66 0.93 -0.14
CA ASN A 82 -4.46 2.01 0.81
C ASN A 82 -3.92 3.23 0.09
N ARG A 83 -4.57 4.37 0.32
CA ARG A 83 -4.18 5.65 -0.28
C ARG A 83 -2.76 6.03 0.10
N ALA A 84 -2.18 6.87 -0.76
CA ALA A 84 -0.86 7.43 -0.53
C ALA A 84 -0.81 8.13 0.84
N ALA A 85 0.29 7.94 1.54
CA ALA A 85 0.60 8.64 2.79
C ALA A 85 2.06 9.07 2.79
N TRP A 86 2.31 10.28 3.27
CA TRP A 86 3.67 10.76 3.51
C TRP A 86 4.31 9.98 4.66
N ALA A 87 5.56 9.55 4.49
CA ALA A 87 6.32 8.92 5.57
C ALA A 87 6.63 9.88 6.72
N LYS A 88 6.69 11.18 6.42
CA LYS A 88 6.76 12.28 7.39
C LYS A 88 5.98 13.46 6.84
N ALA A 89 5.22 14.15 7.69
CA ALA A 89 4.35 15.25 7.28
C ALA A 89 5.12 16.33 6.49
N PRO A 90 4.57 16.79 5.36
CA PRO A 90 5.27 17.70 4.44
C PRO A 90 5.59 19.06 5.09
N ASP A 91 4.78 19.52 6.04
CA ASP A 91 4.95 20.79 6.76
C ASP A 91 6.18 20.83 7.66
N THR A 92 6.77 19.66 7.97
CA THR A 92 7.97 19.57 8.80
C THR A 92 9.27 19.76 8.02
N PHE A 93 9.18 20.04 6.72
CA PHE A 93 10.32 20.08 5.81
C PHE A 93 10.54 21.47 5.22
N ARG A 94 11.81 21.76 4.92
CA ARG A 94 12.19 22.98 4.18
C ARG A 94 11.80 22.83 2.70
N PRO A 95 11.58 23.94 1.96
CA PRO A 95 11.11 23.91 0.58
C PRO A 95 11.96 23.10 -0.41
N THR A 96 13.23 22.85 -0.12
CA THR A 96 14.13 22.06 -0.97
C THR A 96 14.23 20.59 -0.58
N THR A 97 13.46 20.15 0.42
CA THR A 97 13.58 18.80 0.96
C THR A 97 12.77 17.80 0.15
N LEU A 98 13.25 16.56 0.17
CA LEU A 98 12.57 15.42 -0.42
C LEU A 98 12.01 14.54 0.69
N SER A 99 10.82 13.98 0.47
CA SER A 99 10.22 13.02 1.38
C SER A 99 9.94 11.71 0.66
N SER A 100 9.37 10.76 1.40
CA SER A 100 8.91 9.49 0.85
C SER A 100 7.42 9.37 0.97
N VAL A 101 6.79 8.80 -0.06
CA VAL A 101 5.38 8.43 -0.06
C VAL A 101 5.28 6.91 0.04
N SER A 102 4.26 6.40 0.72
CA SER A 102 3.94 4.98 0.71
C SER A 102 2.46 4.76 0.43
N PHE A 103 2.14 3.64 -0.22
CA PHE A 103 0.78 3.20 -0.52
C PHE A 103 0.77 1.67 -0.59
N SER A 104 -0.42 1.07 -0.65
CA SER A 104 -0.55 -0.39 -0.81
C SER A 104 -1.36 -0.73 -2.06
N ILE A 105 -1.04 -1.86 -2.67
CA ILE A 105 -1.68 -2.38 -3.88
C ILE A 105 -2.11 -3.82 -3.68
N GLU A 106 -3.12 -4.25 -4.42
CA GLU A 106 -3.39 -5.68 -4.63
C GLU A 106 -2.32 -6.25 -5.56
N ASP A 107 -1.64 -7.29 -5.11
CA ASP A 107 -0.53 -7.90 -5.85
C ASP A 107 -0.43 -9.39 -5.46
N PRO A 108 -1.39 -10.23 -5.93
CA PRO A 108 -1.53 -11.61 -5.50
C PRO A 108 -0.32 -12.49 -5.84
N ASP A 109 0.35 -12.20 -6.95
CA ASP A 109 1.49 -12.93 -7.51
C ASP A 109 2.83 -12.18 -7.38
N GLY A 110 2.82 -10.90 -7.00
CA GLY A 110 4.03 -10.08 -6.93
C GLY A 110 4.40 -9.41 -8.26
N ALA A 111 3.66 -9.66 -9.34
CA ALA A 111 3.99 -9.19 -10.67
C ALA A 111 3.83 -7.67 -10.79
N VAL A 112 2.83 -7.08 -10.11
CA VAL A 112 2.56 -5.64 -10.17
C VAL A 112 3.67 -4.88 -9.46
N SER A 113 4.05 -5.29 -8.24
CA SER A 113 5.16 -4.63 -7.54
C SER A 113 6.49 -4.84 -8.27
N ASN A 114 6.69 -5.98 -8.93
CA ASN A 114 7.86 -6.21 -9.76
C ASN A 114 7.90 -5.24 -10.96
N ARG A 115 6.82 -5.16 -11.74
CA ARG A 115 6.68 -4.24 -12.88
C ARG A 115 6.93 -2.80 -12.47
N LEU A 116 6.30 -2.35 -11.39
CA LEU A 116 6.45 -0.99 -10.89
C LEU A 116 7.92 -0.68 -10.57
N ARG A 117 8.67 -1.59 -9.93
CA ARG A 117 10.11 -1.37 -9.64
C ARG A 117 10.97 -1.11 -10.87
N HIS A 118 10.60 -1.65 -12.02
CA HIS A 118 11.33 -1.46 -13.29
C HIS A 118 10.77 -0.32 -14.14
N THR A 119 9.65 0.28 -13.74
CA THR A 119 9.01 1.37 -14.47
C THR A 119 9.52 2.73 -13.96
N ALA A 120 9.86 3.63 -14.87
CA ALA A 120 10.17 5.01 -14.51
C ALA A 120 8.89 5.72 -14.09
N LEU A 121 8.89 6.31 -12.89
CA LEU A 121 7.80 7.14 -12.40
C LEU A 121 8.22 8.60 -12.48
N TYR A 122 7.33 9.46 -12.93
CA TYR A 122 7.49 10.91 -12.80
C TYR A 122 6.39 11.41 -11.87
N LEU A 123 6.79 12.00 -10.74
CA LEU A 123 5.88 12.61 -9.78
C LEU A 123 6.31 14.05 -9.56
N LEU A 124 5.36 14.98 -9.68
CA LEU A 124 5.55 16.39 -9.34
C LEU A 124 6.80 16.98 -10.05
N GLY A 125 6.94 16.68 -11.35
CA GLY A 125 8.04 17.15 -12.19
C GLY A 125 9.39 16.42 -11.99
N LYS A 126 9.47 15.44 -11.09
CA LYS A 126 10.72 14.72 -10.79
C LYS A 126 10.62 13.23 -11.12
N LYS A 127 11.70 12.67 -11.67
CA LYS A 127 11.85 11.22 -11.82
C LYS A 127 12.04 10.55 -10.46
N CYS A 128 11.12 9.66 -10.12
CA CYS A 128 11.12 8.85 -8.91
C CYS A 128 11.25 7.35 -9.27
N ARG A 129 11.58 6.53 -8.28
CA ARG A 129 11.66 5.07 -8.43
C ARG A 129 10.88 4.40 -7.33
N PHE A 130 10.22 3.30 -7.64
CA PHE A 130 9.56 2.48 -6.63
C PHE A 130 10.59 1.65 -5.85
N LYS A 131 10.36 1.51 -4.55
CA LYS A 131 11.07 0.58 -3.67
C LYS A 131 10.06 -0.28 -2.93
N LYS A 132 10.40 -1.57 -2.77
CA LYS A 132 9.67 -2.45 -1.87
C LYS A 132 9.76 -1.91 -0.45
N TRP A 133 8.63 -1.81 0.24
CA TRP A 133 8.64 -1.45 1.65
C TRP A 133 9.37 -2.54 2.45
N LYS A 134 10.35 -2.15 3.24
CA LYS A 134 11.00 -3.04 4.21
C LYS A 134 10.48 -2.65 5.59
N PRO A 135 9.89 -3.57 6.37
CA PRO A 135 9.56 -3.27 7.76
C PRO A 135 10.84 -2.89 8.49
N LYS A 136 10.74 -1.93 9.41
CA LYS A 136 11.85 -1.61 10.29
C LYS A 136 12.12 -2.86 11.12
N PRO A 137 13.37 -3.33 11.24
CA PRO A 137 13.67 -4.44 12.14
C PRO A 137 13.21 -4.01 13.53
N THR A 138 12.28 -4.77 14.11
CA THR A 138 11.95 -4.66 15.52
C THR A 138 13.22 -5.03 16.25
N SER A 139 13.88 -4.07 16.89
CA SER A 139 14.93 -4.39 17.85
C SER A 139 14.25 -5.20 18.95
N ALA A 140 14.38 -6.52 18.91
CA ALA A 140 14.06 -7.35 20.05
C ALA A 140 14.94 -6.82 21.19
N LYS A 141 14.32 -6.13 22.15
CA LYS A 141 15.03 -5.80 23.39
C LYS A 141 15.36 -7.15 24.06
N PRO A 142 16.62 -7.39 24.44
CA PRO A 142 16.97 -8.53 25.27
C PRO A 142 16.26 -8.46 26.63
#